data_AF-A0A7G1IM50-F1
#
_entry.id   AF-A0A7G1IM50-F1
#
_cell.length_a   1.000
_cell.length_b   1.000
_cell.length_c   1.000
_cell.angle_alpha   90.00
_cell.angle_beta   90.00
_cell.angle_gamma   90.00
#
_symmetry.space_group_name_H-M   'P 1'
#
loop_
_entity.id
_entity.type
_entity.pdbx_description
1 polymer ?
#
loop_
_entity_poly.entity_id
_entity_poly.type
_entity_poly.pdbx_seq_one_letter_code
_entity_poly.pdbx_strand_id
1 'polypeptide(L)'
;MIQDGVRVVGSSSMGALRAAELHPFGMEGYGWVFDNYRNGYLEADDEVAMVHGEPEDGYPVFVDALVNIRQTLARAVETGLLSAQLAADLVETAGRTPFTMRTWDRLLAALEVPERSCLAKQLTASRVDIKHADAVVALRNIVDGQDGVATRPGPPPTVWSVRWKQRWEPPVPVAITSGTDTDTGTTLGVRDTDVLSLLSICAADRWAYLPALEQVASWYWIVTHPGDHGDVRQHASRAVAQVAAGTRRRALETVAHRYAVAIGLADESGFPASVRSQWLTDEENATLGTDPIAVSALLVTRTLFVTRSLPAIEHFLDLLRADPRLPHWRSVTAQALARRDELARRKPHLNLHRPDPRQLKTSLPSDGAPKWTASNWPGAA
;
A
#
# COMPACT_ATOMS: atom_id res chain seq x y z
N MET A 1 -3.37 -14.74 4.30
CA MET A 1 -4.30 -15.60 5.07
C MET A 1 -5.15 -16.46 4.15
N ILE A 2 -6.20 -15.93 3.50
CA ILE A 2 -7.09 -16.76 2.66
C ILE A 2 -6.33 -17.47 1.52
N GLN A 3 -5.46 -16.73 0.81
CA GLN A 3 -4.59 -17.31 -0.23
C GLN A 3 -3.66 -18.42 0.32
N ASP A 4 -3.32 -18.35 1.60
CA ASP A 4 -2.40 -19.29 2.25
C ASP A 4 -3.18 -20.48 2.86
N GLY A 5 -4.46 -20.65 2.50
CA GLY A 5 -5.33 -21.72 2.99
C GLY A 5 -5.80 -21.52 4.42
N VAL A 6 -5.61 -20.33 5.02
CA VAL A 6 -6.13 -20.05 6.36
C VAL A 6 -7.62 -19.77 6.26
N ARG A 7 -8.43 -20.51 7.03
CA ARG A 7 -9.85 -20.22 7.23
C ARG A 7 -9.99 -18.84 7.90
N VAL A 8 -10.64 -17.90 7.22
CA VAL A 8 -10.90 -16.56 7.74
C VAL A 8 -12.40 -16.38 7.89
N VAL A 9 -12.82 -16.03 9.11
CA VAL A 9 -14.21 -15.82 9.47
C VAL A 9 -14.42 -14.36 9.88
N GLY A 10 -15.49 -13.74 9.39
CA GLY A 10 -15.93 -12.42 9.84
C GLY A 10 -17.39 -12.42 10.27
N SER A 11 -17.72 -11.59 11.26
CA SER A 11 -19.06 -11.49 11.84
C SER A 11 -19.23 -10.16 12.59
N SER A 12 -20.45 -9.89 13.07
CA SER A 12 -20.82 -8.89 14.09
C SER A 12 -20.71 -7.42 13.69
N SER A 13 -19.55 -6.96 13.23
CA SER A 13 -19.24 -5.54 13.06
C SER A 13 -18.53 -5.33 11.71
N MET A 14 -17.45 -4.55 11.67
CA MET A 14 -16.56 -4.46 10.50
C MET A 14 -16.12 -5.84 9.97
N GLY A 15 -16.02 -6.85 10.83
CA GLY A 15 -15.76 -8.24 10.40
C GLY A 15 -16.84 -8.79 9.46
N ALA A 16 -18.12 -8.53 9.74
CA ALA A 16 -19.23 -8.94 8.87
C ALA A 16 -19.21 -8.20 7.53
N LEU A 17 -18.96 -6.88 7.54
CA LEU A 17 -18.78 -6.09 6.33
C LEU A 17 -17.64 -6.63 5.47
N ARG A 18 -16.45 -6.84 6.06
CA ARG A 18 -15.31 -7.43 5.33
C ARG A 18 -15.60 -8.85 4.86
N ALA A 19 -16.32 -9.65 5.63
CA ALA A 19 -16.75 -10.98 5.16
C ALA A 19 -17.67 -10.89 3.95
N ALA A 20 -18.59 -9.92 3.89
CA ALA A 20 -19.47 -9.74 2.73
C ALA A 20 -18.68 -9.38 1.47
N GLU A 21 -17.76 -8.41 1.57
CA GLU A 21 -16.87 -8.01 0.46
C GLU A 21 -15.94 -9.14 0.01
N LEU A 22 -15.43 -9.93 0.96
CA LEU A 22 -14.46 -10.99 0.71
C LEU A 22 -15.08 -12.38 0.57
N HIS A 23 -16.41 -12.50 0.61
CA HIS A 23 -17.11 -13.77 0.47
C HIS A 23 -16.81 -14.48 -0.85
N PRO A 24 -16.80 -13.78 -2.01
CA PRO A 24 -16.42 -14.40 -3.29
C PRO A 24 -14.97 -14.90 -3.31
N PHE A 25 -14.13 -14.39 -2.41
CA PHE A 25 -12.71 -14.69 -2.30
C PHE A 25 -12.39 -15.75 -1.25
N GLY A 26 -13.40 -16.33 -0.60
CA GLY A 26 -13.23 -17.45 0.33
C GLY A 26 -13.31 -17.07 1.82
N MET A 27 -13.56 -15.80 2.16
CA MET A 27 -13.86 -15.44 3.55
C MET A 27 -15.27 -15.95 3.92
N GLU A 28 -15.38 -16.58 5.08
CA GLU A 28 -16.66 -16.99 5.64
C GLU A 28 -17.28 -15.83 6.43
N GLY A 29 -18.58 -15.65 6.27
CA GLY A 29 -19.34 -14.69 7.04
C GLY A 29 -20.47 -15.39 7.79
N TYR A 30 -20.74 -14.91 9.01
CA TYR A 30 -21.82 -15.43 9.84
C TYR A 30 -22.61 -14.28 10.47
N GLY A 31 -23.90 -14.55 10.67
CA GLY A 31 -24.79 -13.64 11.37
C GLY A 31 -25.59 -12.72 10.45
N TRP A 32 -26.60 -12.09 11.05
CA TRP A 32 -27.55 -11.23 10.37
C TRP A 32 -26.87 -10.04 9.68
N VAL A 33 -25.89 -9.41 10.33
CA VAL A 33 -25.17 -8.25 9.77
C VAL A 33 -24.43 -8.64 8.50
N PHE A 34 -23.76 -9.81 8.49
CA PHE A 34 -23.08 -10.31 7.28
C PHE A 34 -24.06 -10.55 6.15
N ASP A 35 -25.16 -11.27 6.42
CA ASP A 35 -26.15 -11.59 5.38
C ASP A 35 -26.78 -10.33 4.79
N ASN A 36 -27.01 -9.30 5.61
CA ASN A 36 -27.60 -8.05 5.11
C ASN A 36 -26.61 -7.22 4.29
N TYR A 37 -25.33 -7.18 4.63
CA TYR A 37 -24.32 -6.58 3.74
C TYR A 37 -24.17 -7.38 2.44
N ARG A 38 -24.09 -8.71 2.54
CA ARG A 38 -23.91 -9.59 1.37
C ARG A 38 -25.06 -9.47 0.36
N ASN A 39 -26.28 -9.30 0.85
CA ASN A 39 -27.48 -9.16 0.02
C ASN A 39 -27.78 -7.70 -0.37
N GLY A 40 -26.97 -6.73 0.05
CA GLY A 40 -27.15 -5.31 -0.28
C GLY A 40 -28.26 -4.61 0.51
N TYR A 41 -28.77 -5.19 1.59
CA TYR A 41 -29.72 -4.51 2.49
C TYR A 41 -29.04 -3.49 3.41
N LEU A 42 -27.75 -3.70 3.68
CA LEU A 42 -26.86 -2.72 4.30
C LEU A 42 -25.78 -2.35 3.29
N GLU A 43 -25.53 -1.06 3.12
CA GLU A 43 -24.51 -0.56 2.19
C GLU A 43 -23.55 0.43 2.85
N ALA A 44 -23.99 1.17 3.87
CA ALA A 44 -23.15 2.15 4.53
C ALA A 44 -22.15 1.49 5.50
N ASP A 45 -20.88 1.89 5.41
CA ASP A 45 -19.79 1.40 6.26
C ASP A 45 -20.04 1.69 7.75
N ASP A 46 -20.72 2.79 8.05
CA ASP A 46 -20.97 3.24 9.42
C ASP A 46 -22.23 2.63 10.06
N GLU A 47 -22.90 1.69 9.39
CA GLU A 47 -24.02 0.90 9.95
C GLU A 47 -23.57 0.10 11.19
N VAL A 48 -22.31 -0.35 11.18
CA VAL A 48 -21.70 -1.13 12.27
C VAL A 48 -20.86 -0.30 13.25
N ALA A 49 -20.68 0.99 12.96
CA ALA A 49 -19.84 1.88 13.77
C ALA A 49 -20.52 2.25 15.09
N MET A 50 -19.76 2.25 16.19
CA MET A 50 -20.25 2.55 17.54
C MET A 50 -19.18 3.32 18.32
N VAL A 51 -19.57 3.94 19.43
CA VAL A 51 -18.64 4.57 20.37
C VAL A 51 -18.72 3.81 21.69
N HIS A 52 -17.59 3.32 22.16
CA HIS A 52 -17.46 2.62 23.43
C HIS A 52 -16.29 3.19 24.26
N GLY A 53 -16.33 2.95 25.56
CA GLY A 53 -15.23 3.26 26.48
C GLY A 53 -14.06 2.29 26.35
N GLU A 54 -13.04 2.54 27.14
CA GLU A 54 -11.79 1.78 27.13
C GLU A 54 -11.94 0.39 27.76
N PRO A 55 -10.98 -0.53 27.54
CA PRO A 55 -10.99 -1.87 28.13
C PRO A 55 -11.08 -1.87 29.65
N GLU A 56 -10.46 -0.89 30.32
CA GLU A 56 -10.42 -0.78 31.79
C GLU A 56 -11.81 -0.59 32.41
N ASP A 57 -12.74 0.01 31.67
CA ASP A 57 -14.13 0.24 32.07
C ASP A 57 -15.07 -0.88 31.60
N GLY A 58 -14.54 -1.90 30.93
CA GLY A 58 -15.32 -3.02 30.37
C GLY A 58 -16.06 -2.69 29.08
N TYR A 59 -15.56 -1.73 28.29
CA TYR A 59 -16.14 -1.30 27.00
C TYR A 59 -17.61 -0.81 27.10
N PRO A 60 -17.94 0.16 27.97
CA PRO A 60 -19.30 0.69 28.05
C PRO A 60 -19.71 1.31 26.70
N VAL A 61 -20.92 1.05 26.24
CA VAL A 61 -21.43 1.58 24.97
C VAL A 61 -22.03 2.97 25.19
N PHE A 62 -21.44 4.00 24.60
CA PHE A 62 -21.94 5.38 24.65
C PHE A 62 -22.86 5.71 23.48
N VAL A 63 -22.53 5.18 22.30
CA VAL A 63 -23.35 5.34 21.09
C VAL A 63 -23.39 4.01 20.36
N ASP A 64 -24.58 3.50 20.09
CA ASP A 64 -24.76 2.18 19.50
C ASP A 64 -24.66 2.20 17.97
N ALA A 65 -24.41 1.03 17.40
CA ALA A 65 -24.41 0.84 15.95
C ALA A 65 -25.81 1.01 15.36
N LEU A 66 -25.90 1.50 14.12
CA LEU A 66 -27.19 1.72 13.46
C LEU A 66 -27.95 0.42 13.26
N VAL A 67 -27.25 -0.71 13.01
CA VAL A 67 -27.88 -2.04 12.99
C VAL A 67 -28.56 -2.40 14.31
N ASN A 68 -27.96 -2.07 15.46
CA ASN A 68 -28.57 -2.30 16.77
C ASN A 68 -29.73 -1.32 17.02
N ILE A 69 -29.61 -0.06 16.60
CA ILE A 69 -30.68 0.94 16.65
C ILE A 69 -31.91 0.45 15.86
N ARG A 70 -31.73 -0.03 14.63
CA ARG A 70 -32.81 -0.60 13.79
C ARG A 70 -33.53 -1.75 14.49
N GLN A 71 -32.78 -2.69 15.07
CA GLN A 71 -33.35 -3.84 15.78
C GLN A 71 -34.05 -3.44 17.08
N THR A 72 -33.51 -2.47 17.81
CA THR A 72 -34.13 -1.92 19.01
C THR A 72 -35.46 -1.23 18.69
N LEU A 73 -35.49 -0.43 17.62
CA LEU A 73 -36.73 0.23 17.17
C LEU A 73 -37.76 -0.76 16.64
N ALA A 74 -37.34 -1.79 15.89
CA ALA A 74 -38.24 -2.86 15.46
C ALA A 74 -38.89 -3.56 16.66
N ARG A 75 -38.10 -3.91 17.68
CA ARG A 75 -38.63 -4.49 18.92
C ARG A 75 -39.57 -3.52 19.66
N ALA A 76 -39.24 -2.25 19.71
CA ALA A 76 -40.08 -1.24 20.34
C ALA A 76 -41.45 -1.10 19.64
N VAL A 77 -41.50 -1.23 18.32
CA VAL A 77 -42.77 -1.30 17.57
C VAL A 77 -43.54 -2.58 17.89
N GLU A 78 -42.87 -3.74 17.88
CA GLU A 78 -43.48 -5.03 18.24
C GLU A 78 -44.13 -5.02 19.63
N THR A 79 -43.48 -4.35 20.60
CA THR A 79 -44.00 -4.24 21.98
C THR A 79 -44.98 -3.08 22.18
N GLY A 80 -45.28 -2.31 21.12
CA GLY A 80 -46.18 -1.15 21.19
C GLY A 80 -45.62 0.07 21.94
N LEU A 81 -44.29 0.14 22.16
CA LEU A 81 -43.62 1.27 22.80
C LEU A 81 -43.64 2.52 21.89
N LEU A 82 -43.57 2.32 20.58
CA LEU A 82 -43.63 3.41 19.60
C LEU A 82 -44.31 2.96 18.30
N SER A 83 -44.80 3.92 17.51
CA SER A 83 -45.45 3.65 16.23
C SER A 83 -44.44 3.28 15.15
N ALA A 84 -44.87 2.49 14.16
CA ALA A 84 -44.02 2.15 13.01
C ALA A 84 -43.51 3.38 12.27
N GLN A 85 -44.31 4.46 12.20
CA GLN A 85 -43.90 5.72 11.58
C GLN A 85 -42.74 6.38 12.34
N LEU A 86 -42.87 6.51 13.67
CA LEU A 86 -41.81 7.11 14.49
C LEU A 86 -40.51 6.29 14.43
N ALA A 87 -40.62 4.96 14.35
CA ALA A 87 -39.45 4.08 14.16
C ALA A 87 -38.73 4.39 12.84
N ALA A 88 -39.48 4.51 11.75
CA ALA A 88 -38.92 4.81 10.44
C ALA A 88 -38.22 6.18 10.42
N ASP A 89 -38.87 7.20 10.98
CA ASP A 89 -38.32 8.55 11.06
C ASP A 89 -37.02 8.58 11.91
N LEU A 90 -36.98 7.81 13.01
CA LEU A 90 -35.77 7.68 13.84
C LEU A 90 -34.63 6.96 13.11
N VAL A 91 -34.92 5.91 12.35
CA VAL A 91 -33.93 5.21 11.53
C VAL A 91 -33.35 6.14 10.47
N GLU A 92 -34.20 6.89 9.77
CA GLU A 92 -33.78 7.85 8.75
C GLU A 92 -32.92 8.97 9.36
N THR A 93 -33.34 9.50 10.51
CA THR A 93 -32.59 10.52 11.25
C THR A 93 -31.24 10.00 11.71
N ALA A 94 -31.19 8.76 12.21
CA ALA A 94 -29.95 8.13 12.64
C ALA A 94 -28.99 7.88 11.46
N GLY A 95 -29.52 7.47 10.30
CA GLY A 95 -28.73 7.28 9.07
C GLY A 95 -28.07 8.56 8.55
N ARG A 96 -28.69 9.73 8.78
CA ARG A 96 -28.10 11.05 8.43
C ARG A 96 -27.22 11.65 9.52
N THR A 97 -27.24 11.08 10.72
CA THR A 97 -26.47 11.58 11.86
C THR A 97 -25.11 10.89 11.90
N PRO A 98 -23.98 11.62 12.06
CA PRO A 98 -22.68 11.01 12.26
C PRO A 98 -22.71 9.99 13.39
N PHE A 99 -22.10 8.82 13.18
CA PHE A 99 -22.23 7.69 14.12
C PHE A 99 -21.82 8.05 15.55
N THR A 100 -20.89 8.98 15.75
CA THR A 100 -20.45 9.46 17.07
C THR A 100 -21.50 10.25 17.84
N MET A 101 -22.63 10.59 17.21
CA MET A 101 -23.66 11.45 17.77
C MET A 101 -25.04 10.76 17.85
N ARG A 102 -25.17 9.48 17.50
CA ARG A 102 -26.45 8.74 17.45
C ARG A 102 -26.99 8.34 18.84
N THR A 103 -27.07 9.28 19.78
CA THR A 103 -27.69 9.05 21.09
C THR A 103 -29.21 9.18 20.98
N TRP A 104 -29.97 8.40 21.76
CA TRP A 104 -31.43 8.49 21.78
C TRP A 104 -31.93 9.90 22.08
N ASP A 105 -31.31 10.59 23.04
CA ASP A 105 -31.67 11.97 23.37
C ASP A 105 -31.57 12.91 22.15
N ARG A 106 -30.51 12.78 21.35
CA ARG A 106 -30.31 13.63 20.17
C ARG A 106 -31.27 13.26 19.05
N LEU A 107 -31.46 11.96 18.79
CA LEU A 107 -32.37 11.48 17.75
C LEU A 107 -33.82 11.89 18.03
N LEU A 108 -34.27 11.70 19.28
CA LEU A 108 -35.62 12.09 19.71
C LEU A 108 -35.80 13.61 19.75
N ALA A 109 -34.77 14.37 20.12
CA ALA A 109 -34.81 15.83 20.07
C ALA A 109 -34.93 16.36 18.63
N ALA A 110 -34.25 15.73 17.66
CA ALA A 110 -34.31 16.12 16.26
C ALA A 110 -35.70 15.91 15.62
N LEU A 111 -36.49 14.99 16.16
CA LEU A 111 -37.87 14.72 15.74
C LEU A 111 -38.92 15.38 16.65
N GLU A 112 -38.49 16.27 17.56
CA GLU A 112 -39.38 17.00 18.48
C GLU A 112 -40.32 16.09 19.31
N VAL A 113 -39.87 14.88 19.66
CA VAL A 113 -40.70 13.89 20.36
C VAL A 113 -41.03 14.35 21.78
N PRO A 114 -42.32 14.39 22.19
CA PRO A 114 -42.72 14.65 23.57
C PRO A 114 -42.17 13.60 24.54
N GLU A 115 -41.97 13.97 25.80
CA GLU A 115 -41.49 13.04 26.84
C GLU A 115 -40.20 12.28 26.49
N ARG A 116 -39.38 12.82 25.57
CA ARG A 116 -38.18 12.16 25.03
C ARG A 116 -37.25 11.55 26.08
N SER A 117 -37.10 12.16 27.24
CA SER A 117 -36.23 11.63 28.31
C SER A 117 -36.75 10.32 28.91
N CYS A 118 -38.07 10.11 28.96
CA CYS A 118 -38.67 8.84 29.39
C CYS A 118 -38.46 7.78 28.30
N LEU A 119 -38.79 8.13 27.06
CA LEU A 119 -38.67 7.23 25.91
C LEU A 119 -37.21 6.82 25.65
N ALA A 120 -36.24 7.74 25.78
CA ALA A 120 -34.81 7.45 25.65
C ALA A 120 -34.35 6.39 26.65
N LYS A 121 -34.82 6.46 27.91
CA LYS A 121 -34.51 5.46 28.93
C LYS A 121 -35.13 4.10 28.58
N GLN A 122 -36.38 4.09 28.10
CA GLN A 122 -37.06 2.86 27.69
C GLN A 122 -36.37 2.20 26.49
N LEU A 123 -35.96 2.99 25.49
CA LEU A 123 -35.19 2.52 24.34
C LEU A 123 -33.80 2.00 24.74
N THR A 124 -33.13 2.68 25.67
CA THR A 124 -31.86 2.21 26.22
C THR A 124 -32.03 0.86 26.95
N ALA A 125 -33.09 0.72 27.75
CA ALA A 125 -33.38 -0.51 28.49
C ALA A 125 -33.83 -1.68 27.59
N SER A 126 -34.41 -1.39 26.43
CA SER A 126 -34.87 -2.39 25.44
C SER A 126 -33.86 -2.66 24.33
N ARG A 127 -32.60 -2.23 24.52
CA ARG A 127 -31.50 -2.39 23.56
C ARG A 127 -31.42 -3.83 23.03
N VAL A 128 -31.44 -3.97 21.70
CA VAL A 128 -31.20 -5.23 21.00
C VAL A 128 -29.78 -5.22 20.42
N ASP A 129 -28.94 -6.15 20.87
CA ASP A 129 -27.56 -6.28 20.42
C ASP A 129 -27.40 -7.39 19.37
N ILE A 130 -27.71 -7.06 18.10
CA ILE A 130 -27.53 -8.02 17.00
C ILE A 130 -26.05 -8.32 16.77
N LYS A 131 -25.17 -7.36 17.05
CA LYS A 131 -23.72 -7.55 16.94
C LYS A 131 -23.24 -8.64 17.91
N HIS A 132 -23.70 -8.63 19.15
CA HIS A 132 -23.40 -9.69 20.11
C HIS A 132 -23.99 -11.04 19.67
N ALA A 133 -25.24 -11.07 19.22
CA ALA A 133 -25.88 -12.29 18.74
C ALA A 133 -25.11 -12.93 17.58
N ASP A 134 -24.68 -12.12 16.61
CA ASP A 134 -23.87 -12.54 15.46
C ASP A 134 -22.50 -13.09 15.88
N ALA A 135 -21.85 -12.46 16.86
CA ALA A 135 -20.58 -12.93 17.39
C ALA A 135 -20.73 -14.32 18.04
N VAL A 136 -21.81 -14.54 18.81
CA VAL A 136 -22.11 -15.84 19.41
C VAL A 136 -22.38 -16.90 18.35
N VAL A 137 -23.14 -16.57 17.28
CA VAL A 137 -23.37 -17.49 16.16
C VAL A 137 -22.06 -17.88 15.49
N ALA A 138 -21.18 -16.92 15.22
CA ALA A 138 -19.88 -17.19 14.61
C ALA A 138 -19.02 -18.09 15.49
N LEU A 139 -18.93 -17.81 16.79
CA LEU A 139 -18.16 -18.60 17.74
C LEU A 139 -18.68 -20.04 17.84
N ARG A 140 -20.01 -20.23 17.90
CA ARG A 140 -20.61 -21.57 17.87
C ARG A 140 -20.25 -22.32 16.59
N ASN A 141 -20.38 -21.69 15.42
CA ASN A 141 -19.99 -22.33 14.15
C ASN A 141 -18.49 -22.66 14.07
N ILE A 142 -17.63 -21.87 14.72
CA ILE A 142 -16.18 -22.16 14.80
C ILE A 142 -15.92 -23.37 15.72
N VAL A 143 -16.61 -23.44 16.86
CA VAL A 143 -16.45 -24.53 17.84
C VAL A 143 -17.07 -25.83 17.33
N ASP A 144 -18.27 -25.78 16.75
CA ASP A 144 -19.00 -26.94 16.25
C ASP A 144 -18.43 -27.46 14.93
N GLY A 145 -17.84 -26.58 14.12
CA GLY A 145 -17.26 -26.88 12.81
C GLY A 145 -15.82 -27.41 12.87
N GLN A 146 -15.52 -28.36 13.75
CA GLN A 146 -14.20 -29.02 13.76
C GLN A 146 -14.13 -30.18 12.75
N ASP A 147 -13.01 -30.17 12.02
CA ASP A 147 -12.51 -31.13 11.03
C ASP A 147 -13.16 -31.15 9.62
N GLY A 148 -12.38 -30.70 8.63
CA GLY A 148 -12.57 -31.09 7.23
C GLY A 148 -13.32 -30.12 6.30
N VAL A 149 -13.69 -28.92 6.75
CA VAL A 149 -14.24 -27.91 5.81
C VAL A 149 -13.12 -27.51 4.85
N ALA A 150 -13.24 -27.94 3.59
CA ALA A 150 -12.31 -27.59 2.53
C ALA A 150 -12.18 -26.07 2.48
N THR A 151 -10.95 -25.58 2.65
CA THR A 151 -10.64 -24.17 2.54
C THR A 151 -11.01 -23.73 1.13
N ARG A 152 -11.90 -22.74 1.02
CA ARG A 152 -12.28 -22.21 -0.29
C ARG A 152 -11.01 -21.70 -0.97
N PRO A 153 -10.75 -22.07 -2.23
CA PRO A 153 -9.57 -21.59 -2.92
C PRO A 153 -9.61 -20.06 -2.95
N GLY A 154 -8.54 -19.44 -2.45
CA GLY A 154 -8.41 -17.99 -2.48
C GLY A 154 -8.34 -17.47 -3.93
N PRO A 155 -8.65 -16.19 -4.15
CA PRO A 155 -8.53 -15.60 -5.48
C PRO A 155 -7.09 -15.69 -6.00
N PRO A 156 -6.92 -15.71 -7.34
CA PRO A 156 -5.60 -15.53 -7.91
C PRO A 156 -5.01 -14.18 -7.46
N PRO A 157 -3.68 -14.08 -7.31
CA PRO A 157 -3.03 -12.81 -6.96
C PRO A 157 -3.40 -11.71 -7.97
N THR A 158 -3.87 -10.59 -7.45
CA THR A 158 -4.01 -9.34 -8.22
C THR A 158 -2.76 -8.48 -8.06
N VAL A 159 -2.52 -7.55 -8.97
CA VAL A 159 -1.44 -6.56 -8.84
C VAL A 159 -1.45 -5.88 -7.47
N TRP A 160 -2.63 -5.55 -6.94
CA TRP A 160 -2.80 -4.94 -5.61
C TRP A 160 -2.40 -5.86 -4.47
N SER A 161 -2.79 -7.14 -4.53
CA SER A 161 -2.40 -8.12 -3.52
C SER A 161 -0.89 -8.36 -3.50
N VAL A 162 -0.24 -8.37 -4.67
CA VAL A 162 1.22 -8.45 -4.80
C VAL A 162 1.88 -7.20 -4.24
N ARG A 163 1.35 -6.00 -4.57
CA ARG A 163 1.84 -4.72 -4.00
C ARG A 163 1.77 -4.73 -2.48
N TRP A 164 0.65 -5.17 -1.93
CA TRP A 164 0.43 -5.22 -0.50
C TRP A 164 1.41 -6.19 0.16
N LYS A 165 1.53 -7.43 -0.35
CA LYS A 165 2.47 -8.42 0.19
C LYS A 165 3.91 -7.91 0.23
N GLN A 166 4.39 -7.25 -0.82
CA GLN A 166 5.75 -6.72 -0.84
C GLN A 166 5.95 -5.53 0.11
N ARG A 167 4.97 -4.63 0.23
CA ARG A 167 5.05 -3.51 1.19
C ARG A 167 5.16 -4.00 2.64
N TRP A 168 4.51 -5.12 2.93
CA TRP A 168 4.44 -5.73 4.26
C TRP A 168 5.33 -6.98 4.40
N GLU A 169 6.21 -7.23 3.43
CA GLU A 169 7.16 -8.33 3.49
C GLU A 169 8.13 -8.08 4.66
N PRO A 170 8.33 -9.06 5.56
CA PRO A 170 9.17 -8.85 6.73
C PRO A 170 10.61 -8.53 6.30
N PRO A 171 11.24 -7.51 6.89
CA PRO A 171 12.62 -7.18 6.57
C PRO A 171 13.57 -8.29 7.00
N VAL A 172 14.65 -8.48 6.25
CA VAL A 172 15.71 -9.42 6.60
C VAL A 172 16.61 -8.79 7.67
N PRO A 173 16.83 -9.44 8.82
CA PRO A 173 17.74 -8.93 9.85
C PRO A 173 19.19 -8.98 9.35
N VAL A 174 19.90 -7.85 9.45
CA VAL A 174 21.32 -7.73 9.07
C VAL A 174 22.10 -7.14 10.25
N ALA A 175 23.17 -7.81 10.67
CA ALA A 175 24.05 -7.32 11.71
C ALA A 175 24.91 -6.15 11.21
N ILE A 176 25.01 -5.08 12.01
CA ILE A 176 25.85 -3.93 11.73
C ILE A 176 26.97 -3.88 12.78
N THR A 177 28.21 -3.85 12.33
CA THR A 177 29.38 -3.54 13.16
C THR A 177 29.45 -2.02 13.33
N SER A 178 29.04 -1.52 14.50
CA SER A 178 29.37 -0.16 14.92
C SER A 178 30.86 -0.10 15.22
N GLY A 179 31.61 0.84 14.61
CA GLY A 179 33.05 1.03 14.81
C GLY A 179 33.45 1.57 16.19
N THR A 180 32.71 1.21 17.24
CA THR A 180 32.99 1.51 18.64
C THR A 180 32.97 0.20 19.41
N ASP A 181 34.09 -0.12 20.08
CA ASP A 181 34.47 -1.34 20.83
C ASP A 181 33.53 -1.77 21.99
N THR A 182 32.23 -1.54 21.88
CA THR A 182 31.23 -2.04 22.82
C THR A 182 30.27 -2.95 22.07
N ASP A 183 30.49 -4.23 22.29
CA ASP A 183 29.95 -5.40 21.61
C ASP A 183 28.45 -5.60 21.88
N THR A 184 27.62 -4.81 21.21
CA THR A 184 26.22 -5.17 20.94
C THR A 184 25.95 -4.90 19.46
N GLY A 185 26.18 -5.92 18.63
CA GLY A 185 25.88 -5.85 17.20
C GLY A 185 24.43 -5.40 16.99
N THR A 186 24.24 -4.18 16.51
CA THR A 186 22.90 -3.66 16.23
C THR A 186 22.38 -4.37 14.99
N THR A 187 21.26 -5.07 15.12
CA THR A 187 20.60 -5.72 13.98
C THR A 187 19.58 -4.76 13.39
N LEU A 188 19.65 -4.54 12.08
CA LEU A 188 18.74 -3.65 11.35
C LEU A 188 17.98 -4.48 10.30
N GLY A 189 16.67 -4.28 10.23
CA GLY A 189 15.84 -4.92 9.21
C GLY A 189 16.01 -4.24 7.84
N VAL A 190 16.45 -4.99 6.84
CA VAL A 190 16.65 -4.52 5.46
C VAL A 190 15.65 -5.21 4.52
N ARG A 191 14.89 -4.43 3.75
CA ARG A 191 14.00 -4.97 2.69
C ARG A 191 14.72 -4.96 1.34
N ASP A 192 14.31 -5.83 0.44
CA ASP A 192 14.82 -5.85 -0.94
C ASP A 192 14.58 -4.51 -1.66
N THR A 193 13.48 -3.81 -1.34
CA THR A 193 13.22 -2.46 -1.86
C THR A 193 14.18 -1.40 -1.33
N ASP A 194 14.73 -1.58 -0.13
CA ASP A 194 15.75 -0.69 0.44
C ASP A 194 17.08 -0.90 -0.29
N VAL A 195 17.44 -2.16 -0.58
CA VAL A 195 18.61 -2.52 -1.39
C VAL A 195 18.48 -1.98 -2.80
N LEU A 196 17.33 -2.19 -3.44
CA LEU A 196 17.07 -1.64 -4.77
C LEU A 196 17.17 -0.12 -4.79
N SER A 197 16.64 0.56 -3.76
CA SER A 197 16.75 2.02 -3.62
C SER A 197 18.20 2.48 -3.50
N LEU A 198 19.00 1.81 -2.65
CA LEU A 198 20.42 2.13 -2.52
C LEU A 198 21.12 1.96 -3.87
N LEU A 199 20.94 0.80 -4.51
CA LEU A 199 21.62 0.52 -5.77
C LEU A 199 21.17 1.45 -6.90
N SER A 200 19.93 1.96 -6.86
CA SER A 200 19.43 2.96 -7.81
C SER A 200 20.10 4.32 -7.65
N ILE A 201 20.41 4.71 -6.40
CA ILE A 201 21.12 5.96 -6.09
C ILE A 201 22.61 5.81 -6.44
N CYS A 202 23.19 4.64 -6.18
CA CYS A 202 24.60 4.35 -6.42
C CYS A 202 24.91 3.91 -7.86
N ALA A 203 23.89 3.76 -8.71
CA ALA A 203 24.06 3.31 -10.09
C ALA A 203 24.69 4.40 -10.97
N ALA A 204 26.02 4.49 -10.93
CA ALA A 204 26.81 4.92 -12.09
C ALA A 204 27.09 3.74 -13.05
N ASP A 205 26.68 2.51 -12.67
CA ASP A 205 27.16 1.26 -13.27
C ASP A 205 26.05 0.33 -13.80
N ARG A 206 26.43 -0.50 -14.77
CA ARG A 206 25.58 -1.16 -15.78
C ARG A 206 24.57 -2.20 -15.25
N TRP A 207 24.67 -2.58 -13.98
CA TRP A 207 23.95 -3.73 -13.42
C TRP A 207 22.42 -3.53 -13.42
N ALA A 208 21.95 -2.34 -13.03
CA ALA A 208 20.52 -2.00 -13.07
C ALA A 208 20.10 -1.42 -14.41
N TYR A 209 21.02 -0.80 -15.15
CA TYR A 209 20.68 -0.05 -16.35
C TYR A 209 20.12 -0.93 -17.47
N LEU A 210 20.75 -2.08 -17.75
CA LEU A 210 20.25 -3.00 -18.78
C LEU A 210 18.89 -3.61 -18.40
N PRO A 211 18.70 -4.18 -17.20
CA PRO A 211 17.38 -4.62 -16.73
C PRO A 211 16.32 -3.52 -16.73
N ALA A 212 16.71 -2.27 -16.43
CA ALA A 212 15.79 -1.13 -16.49
C ALA A 212 15.29 -0.87 -17.89
N LEU A 213 16.19 -0.92 -18.88
CA LEU A 213 15.78 -0.80 -20.27
C LEU A 213 14.94 -2.01 -20.72
N GLU A 214 15.20 -3.22 -20.22
CA GLU A 214 14.35 -4.39 -20.50
C GLU A 214 12.93 -4.21 -19.91
N GLN A 215 12.82 -3.68 -18.70
CA GLN A 215 11.53 -3.33 -18.09
C GLN A 215 10.77 -2.28 -18.90
N VAL A 216 11.45 -1.21 -19.33
CA VAL A 216 10.87 -0.16 -20.18
C VAL A 216 10.46 -0.73 -21.54
N ALA A 217 11.28 -1.60 -22.13
CA ALA A 217 10.94 -2.27 -23.38
C ALA A 217 9.72 -3.18 -23.24
N SER A 218 9.56 -3.84 -22.09
CA SER A 218 8.35 -4.60 -21.80
C SER A 218 7.11 -3.71 -21.71
N TRP A 219 7.21 -2.51 -21.15
CA TRP A 219 6.08 -1.57 -21.11
C TRP A 219 5.73 -1.03 -22.48
N TYR A 220 6.73 -0.68 -23.27
CA TYR A 220 6.53 -0.30 -24.67
C TYR A 220 5.79 -1.38 -25.43
N TRP A 221 6.20 -2.64 -25.26
CA TRP A 221 5.53 -3.77 -25.89
C TRP A 221 4.06 -3.86 -25.49
N ILE A 222 3.74 -3.83 -24.18
CA ILE A 222 2.37 -3.91 -23.68
C ILE A 222 1.49 -2.75 -24.19
N VAL A 223 2.04 -1.52 -24.23
CA VAL A 223 1.32 -0.34 -24.74
C VAL A 223 1.02 -0.46 -26.22
N THR A 224 1.95 -1.03 -27.00
CA THR A 224 1.80 -1.15 -28.46
C THR A 224 1.10 -2.44 -28.91
N HIS A 225 1.03 -3.46 -28.04
CA HIS A 225 0.45 -4.78 -28.30
C HIS A 225 -0.46 -5.18 -27.12
N PRO A 226 -1.61 -4.50 -26.94
CA PRO A 226 -2.51 -4.78 -25.83
C PRO A 226 -3.04 -6.22 -25.91
N GLY A 227 -3.01 -6.93 -24.78
CA GLY A 227 -3.48 -8.31 -24.68
C GLY A 227 -2.42 -9.39 -24.94
N ASP A 228 -1.18 -9.02 -25.29
CA ASP A 228 -0.06 -9.96 -25.29
C ASP A 228 0.36 -10.31 -23.84
N HIS A 229 0.76 -11.55 -23.63
CA HIS A 229 1.17 -12.10 -22.35
C HIS A 229 2.60 -12.63 -22.46
N GLY A 230 3.41 -12.31 -21.46
CA GLY A 230 4.82 -12.70 -21.41
C GLY A 230 5.54 -12.08 -20.23
N ASP A 231 6.72 -12.60 -19.93
CA ASP A 231 7.61 -11.98 -18.96
C ASP A 231 8.37 -10.78 -19.57
N VAL A 232 9.01 -9.99 -18.71
CA VAL A 232 9.73 -8.78 -19.11
C VAL A 232 10.82 -9.07 -20.15
N ARG A 233 11.54 -10.20 -20.04
CA ARG A 233 12.63 -10.55 -20.97
C ARG A 233 12.10 -10.96 -22.34
N GLN A 234 10.97 -11.66 -22.38
CA GLN A 234 10.28 -12.03 -23.61
C GLN A 234 9.81 -10.79 -24.35
N HIS A 235 9.07 -9.91 -23.67
CA HIS A 235 8.61 -8.65 -24.27
C HIS A 235 9.77 -7.76 -24.72
N ALA A 236 10.81 -7.60 -23.89
CA ALA A 236 11.99 -6.82 -24.23
C ALA A 236 12.69 -7.38 -25.48
N SER A 237 12.81 -8.70 -25.59
CA SER A 237 13.45 -9.33 -26.74
C SER A 237 12.63 -9.15 -28.02
N ARG A 238 11.30 -9.22 -27.94
CA ARG A 238 10.39 -8.92 -29.08
C ARG A 238 10.48 -7.45 -29.49
N ALA A 239 10.48 -6.51 -28.54
CA ALA A 239 10.62 -5.09 -28.81
C ALA A 239 11.98 -4.75 -29.47
N VAL A 240 13.06 -5.35 -28.96
CA VAL A 240 14.42 -5.18 -29.51
C VAL A 240 14.53 -5.75 -30.93
N ALA A 241 13.84 -6.85 -31.24
CA ALA A 241 13.84 -7.43 -32.59
C ALA A 241 13.24 -6.49 -33.65
N GLN A 242 12.45 -5.49 -33.25
CA GLN A 242 11.88 -4.46 -34.14
C GLN A 242 12.79 -3.23 -34.32
N VAL A 243 14.04 -3.28 -33.82
CA VAL A 243 15.01 -2.18 -33.92
C VAL A 243 16.31 -2.67 -34.56
N ALA A 244 16.71 -2.03 -35.66
CA ALA A 244 18.03 -2.24 -36.25
C ALA A 244 19.09 -1.44 -35.48
N ALA A 245 19.92 -2.11 -34.68
CA ALA A 245 21.02 -1.50 -33.95
C ALA A 245 22.22 -2.45 -33.82
N GLY A 246 23.44 -1.88 -33.78
CA GLY A 246 24.69 -2.67 -33.72
C GLY A 246 24.95 -3.37 -32.38
N THR A 247 24.20 -3.05 -31.32
CA THR A 247 24.27 -3.73 -30.02
C THR A 247 22.89 -3.86 -29.39
N ARG A 248 22.67 -4.91 -28.57
CA ARG A 248 21.43 -5.08 -27.80
C ARG A 248 21.14 -3.89 -26.89
N ARG A 249 22.18 -3.31 -26.27
CA ARG A 249 22.04 -2.09 -25.46
C ARG A 249 21.44 -0.96 -26.29
N ARG A 250 22.02 -0.67 -27.46
CA ARG A 250 21.53 0.46 -28.27
C ARG A 250 20.10 0.23 -28.75
N ALA A 251 19.75 -1.02 -29.08
CA ALA A 251 18.37 -1.37 -29.41
C ALA A 251 17.41 -1.07 -28.26
N LEU A 252 17.78 -1.47 -27.04
CA LEU A 252 17.00 -1.21 -25.82
C LEU A 252 16.85 0.30 -25.52
N GLU A 253 17.92 1.09 -25.68
CA GLU A 253 17.87 2.55 -25.55
C GLU A 253 16.91 3.18 -26.57
N THR A 254 16.95 2.71 -27.83
CA THR A 254 16.03 3.16 -28.87
C THR A 254 14.58 2.81 -28.54
N VAL A 255 14.33 1.61 -28.01
CA VAL A 255 12.99 1.24 -27.52
C VAL A 255 12.54 2.16 -26.38
N ALA A 256 13.43 2.49 -25.44
CA ALA A 256 13.10 3.42 -24.35
C ALA A 256 12.76 4.83 -24.83
N HIS A 257 13.43 5.32 -25.89
CA HIS A 257 13.05 6.57 -26.55
C HIS A 257 11.68 6.47 -27.21
N ARG A 258 11.41 5.40 -27.98
CA ARG A 258 10.08 5.15 -28.57
C ARG A 258 8.98 5.07 -27.52
N TYR A 259 9.27 4.48 -26.37
CA TYR A 259 8.36 4.47 -25.24
C TYR A 259 8.04 5.88 -24.76
N ALA A 260 9.06 6.70 -24.48
CA ALA A 260 8.89 8.07 -24.03
C ALA A 260 8.01 8.89 -24.99
N VAL A 261 8.19 8.70 -26.29
CA VAL A 261 7.35 9.33 -27.33
C VAL A 261 5.92 8.79 -27.30
N ALA A 262 5.74 7.46 -27.25
CA ALA A 262 4.42 6.82 -27.27
C ALA A 262 3.53 7.23 -26.08
N ILE A 263 4.13 7.49 -24.91
CA ILE A 263 3.41 7.93 -23.71
C ILE A 263 3.42 9.47 -23.51
N GLY A 264 3.96 10.23 -24.48
CA GLY A 264 3.92 11.69 -24.47
C GLY A 264 4.88 12.38 -23.48
N LEU A 265 5.94 11.70 -23.04
CA LEU A 265 6.99 12.29 -22.20
C LEU A 265 8.05 13.07 -23.00
N ALA A 266 8.22 12.71 -24.28
CA ALA A 266 9.17 13.30 -25.22
C ALA A 266 8.54 13.37 -26.62
N ASP A 267 9.13 14.14 -27.52
CA ASP A 267 8.85 14.06 -28.96
C ASP A 267 10.00 13.33 -29.68
N GLU A 268 9.95 13.25 -31.01
CA GLU A 268 11.00 12.59 -31.82
C GLU A 268 12.38 13.27 -31.67
N SER A 269 12.41 14.55 -31.27
CA SER A 269 13.64 15.29 -30.98
C SER A 269 14.15 15.08 -29.55
N GLY A 270 13.38 14.38 -28.71
CA GLY A 270 13.74 14.00 -27.35
C GLY A 270 13.00 14.79 -26.26
N PHE A 271 13.57 14.79 -25.06
CA PHE A 271 12.99 15.50 -23.92
C PHE A 271 13.23 17.02 -24.01
N PRO A 272 12.28 17.86 -23.55
CA PRO A 272 12.46 19.31 -23.50
C PRO A 272 13.71 19.72 -22.71
N ALA A 273 14.36 20.81 -23.13
CA ALA A 273 15.57 21.32 -22.48
C ALA A 273 15.37 21.60 -20.97
N SER A 274 14.18 22.07 -20.57
CA SER A 274 13.81 22.31 -19.17
C SER A 274 13.82 21.04 -18.32
N VAL A 275 13.41 19.90 -18.89
CA VAL A 275 13.47 18.60 -18.21
C VAL A 275 14.92 18.13 -18.12
N ARG A 276 15.68 18.26 -19.22
CA ARG A 276 17.10 17.89 -19.27
C ARG A 276 17.94 18.62 -18.20
N SER A 277 17.74 19.93 -18.04
CA SER A 277 18.47 20.73 -17.05
C SER A 277 18.11 20.42 -15.60
N GLN A 278 16.94 19.82 -15.36
CA GLN A 278 16.49 19.46 -14.01
C GLN A 278 16.93 18.05 -13.59
N TRP A 279 17.13 17.14 -14.55
CA TRP A 279 17.32 15.71 -14.29
C TRP A 279 18.70 15.16 -14.66
N LEU A 280 19.50 15.92 -15.41
CA LEU A 280 20.88 15.57 -15.78
C LEU A 280 21.85 16.55 -15.14
N THR A 281 23.01 16.05 -14.71
CA THR A 281 24.12 16.92 -14.28
C THR A 281 24.74 17.64 -15.49
N ASP A 282 25.52 18.69 -15.24
CA ASP A 282 26.24 19.40 -16.32
C ASP A 282 27.21 18.47 -17.08
N GLU A 283 27.85 17.55 -16.36
CA GLU A 283 28.74 16.53 -16.92
C GLU A 283 27.99 15.52 -17.81
N GLU A 284 26.82 15.07 -17.37
CA GLU A 284 25.95 14.17 -18.14
C GLU A 284 25.40 14.86 -19.39
N ASN A 285 24.98 16.12 -19.28
CA ASN A 285 24.52 16.90 -20.42
C ASN A 285 25.63 17.12 -21.45
N ALA A 286 26.87 17.39 -21.00
CA ALA A 286 28.02 17.52 -21.88
C ALA A 286 28.37 16.18 -22.57
N THR A 287 28.28 15.07 -21.84
CA THR A 287 28.65 13.73 -22.35
C THR A 287 27.61 13.18 -23.33
N LEU A 288 26.32 13.33 -23.04
CA LEU A 288 25.22 12.82 -23.86
C LEU A 288 24.95 13.71 -25.09
N GLY A 289 25.36 14.99 -25.03
CA GLY A 289 25.23 15.94 -26.13
C GLY A 289 23.78 16.09 -26.61
N THR A 290 23.57 15.97 -27.91
CA THR A 290 22.23 16.07 -28.53
C THR A 290 21.59 14.72 -28.83
N ASP A 291 22.13 13.58 -28.36
CA ASP A 291 21.56 12.26 -28.63
C ASP A 291 20.21 12.07 -27.87
N PRO A 292 19.06 12.16 -28.56
CA PRO A 292 17.76 12.06 -27.89
C PRO A 292 17.50 10.67 -27.34
N ILE A 293 18.13 9.63 -27.92
CA ILE A 293 17.96 8.25 -27.52
C ILE A 293 18.65 8.01 -26.18
N ALA A 294 19.92 8.40 -26.06
CA ALA A 294 20.68 8.20 -24.83
C ALA A 294 20.11 9.03 -23.67
N VAL A 295 19.66 10.27 -23.94
CA VAL A 295 18.96 11.11 -22.96
C VAL A 295 17.66 10.45 -22.50
N SER A 296 16.83 9.98 -23.45
CA SER A 296 15.55 9.36 -23.11
C SER A 296 15.73 8.08 -22.32
N ALA A 297 16.68 7.24 -22.72
CA ALA A 297 17.01 6.01 -22.02
C ALA A 297 17.43 6.28 -20.57
N LEU A 298 18.30 7.27 -20.33
CA LEU A 298 18.72 7.64 -18.99
C LEU A 298 17.58 8.23 -18.14
N LEU A 299 16.79 9.14 -18.70
CA LEU A 299 15.69 9.78 -17.96
C LEU A 299 14.57 8.78 -17.62
N VAL A 300 14.14 7.96 -18.57
CA VAL A 300 13.08 6.97 -18.36
C VAL A 300 13.53 5.88 -17.37
N THR A 301 14.80 5.45 -17.42
CA THR A 301 15.30 4.48 -16.44
C THR A 301 15.43 5.07 -15.04
N ARG A 302 15.75 6.38 -14.90
CA ARG A 302 15.74 7.05 -13.59
C ARG A 302 14.34 7.16 -12.98
N THR A 303 13.32 7.45 -13.78
CA THR A 303 11.94 7.60 -13.26
C THR A 303 11.35 6.28 -12.74
N LEU A 304 11.78 5.13 -13.28
CA LEU A 304 11.44 3.79 -12.75
C LEU A 304 11.76 3.65 -11.25
N PHE A 305 12.93 4.13 -10.85
CA PHE A 305 13.40 3.97 -9.47
C PHE A 305 12.89 5.03 -8.51
N VAL A 306 12.44 6.17 -9.04
CA VAL A 306 11.81 7.24 -8.25
C VAL A 306 10.36 6.90 -7.90
N THR A 307 9.60 6.36 -8.85
CA THR A 307 8.16 6.14 -8.67
C THR A 307 7.81 4.96 -7.77
N ARG A 308 8.74 4.02 -7.54
CA ARG A 308 8.61 2.86 -6.61
C ARG A 308 7.27 2.13 -6.69
N SER A 309 6.61 2.16 -7.85
CA SER A 309 5.25 1.63 -8.02
C SER A 309 5.33 0.26 -8.64
N LEU A 310 4.84 -0.77 -7.97
CA LEU A 310 4.69 -2.08 -8.61
C LEU A 310 3.65 -1.99 -9.74
N PRO A 311 3.64 -2.84 -10.77
CA PRO A 311 4.58 -3.92 -11.04
C PRO A 311 5.93 -3.43 -11.62
N ALA A 312 6.22 -2.12 -11.64
CA ALA A 312 7.39 -1.55 -12.33
C ALA A 312 8.75 -2.11 -11.89
N ILE A 313 8.85 -2.61 -10.66
CA ILE A 313 10.11 -3.07 -10.09
C ILE A 313 10.16 -4.58 -9.84
N GLU A 314 9.12 -5.35 -10.18
CA GLU A 314 9.05 -6.78 -9.87
C GLU A 314 10.19 -7.56 -10.56
N HIS A 315 10.43 -7.28 -11.84
CA HIS A 315 11.56 -7.85 -12.57
C HIS A 315 12.93 -7.56 -11.91
N PHE A 316 13.10 -6.37 -11.35
CA PHE A 316 14.33 -6.01 -10.64
C PHE A 316 14.47 -6.75 -9.32
N LEU A 317 13.37 -6.93 -8.58
CA LEU A 317 13.39 -7.70 -7.34
C LEU A 317 13.76 -9.16 -7.62
N ASP A 318 13.24 -9.75 -8.70
CA ASP A 318 13.60 -11.12 -9.10
C ASP A 318 15.08 -11.25 -9.48
N LEU A 319 15.61 -10.30 -10.26
CA LEU A 319 17.03 -10.26 -10.59
C LEU A 319 17.90 -10.04 -9.35
N LEU A 320 17.48 -9.13 -8.47
CA LEU A 320 18.15 -8.85 -7.21
C LEU A 320 18.23 -10.10 -6.32
N ARG A 321 17.11 -10.83 -6.20
CA ARG A 321 17.00 -12.09 -5.44
C ARG A 321 17.84 -13.22 -6.02
N ALA A 322 18.03 -13.23 -7.34
CA ALA A 322 18.87 -14.21 -8.02
C ALA A 322 20.37 -13.85 -8.04
N ASP A 323 20.75 -12.62 -7.71
CA ASP A 323 22.15 -12.18 -7.78
C ASP A 323 22.95 -12.66 -6.56
N PRO A 324 24.10 -13.33 -6.75
CA PRO A 324 24.92 -13.83 -5.65
C PRO A 324 25.50 -12.72 -4.76
N ARG A 325 25.51 -11.46 -5.21
CA ARG A 325 25.99 -10.31 -4.44
C ARG A 325 24.95 -9.74 -3.47
N LEU A 326 23.71 -10.22 -3.49
CA LEU A 326 22.64 -9.72 -2.62
C LEU A 326 23.00 -9.66 -1.12
N PRO A 327 23.66 -10.67 -0.51
CA PRO A 327 24.06 -10.58 0.89
C PRO A 327 24.98 -9.39 1.18
N HIS A 328 25.94 -9.13 0.28
CA HIS A 328 26.84 -7.98 0.40
C HIS A 328 26.07 -6.65 0.29
N TRP A 329 25.18 -6.52 -0.70
CA TRP A 329 24.37 -5.30 -0.86
C TRP A 329 23.43 -5.04 0.32
N ARG A 330 22.90 -6.09 0.95
CA ARG A 330 22.13 -5.99 2.20
C ARG A 330 22.99 -5.42 3.34
N SER A 331 24.23 -5.87 3.50
CA SER A 331 25.16 -5.31 4.49
C SER A 331 25.44 -3.81 4.26
N VAL A 332 25.71 -3.42 3.02
CA VAL A 332 25.95 -1.99 2.68
C VAL A 332 24.69 -1.16 2.90
N THR A 333 23.52 -1.70 2.56
CA THR A 333 22.22 -1.03 2.79
C THR A 333 21.91 -0.88 4.27
N ALA A 334 22.20 -1.89 5.08
CA ALA A 334 22.06 -1.80 6.54
C ALA A 334 22.90 -0.65 7.11
N GLN A 335 24.16 -0.52 6.68
CA GLN A 335 25.05 0.58 7.09
C GLN A 335 24.50 1.95 6.66
N ALA A 336 24.01 2.06 5.42
CA ALA A 336 23.42 3.30 4.91
C ALA A 336 22.15 3.71 5.68
N LEU A 337 21.27 2.74 5.99
CA LEU A 337 20.07 2.95 6.80
C LEU A 337 20.41 3.37 8.22
N ALA A 338 21.38 2.71 8.87
CA ALA A 338 21.84 3.09 10.21
C ALA A 338 22.37 4.53 10.23
N ARG A 339 23.14 4.91 9.20
CA ARG A 339 23.66 6.28 9.08
C ARG A 339 22.54 7.29 8.84
N ARG A 340 21.55 6.96 8.02
CA ARG A 340 20.33 7.78 7.82
C ARG A 340 19.62 8.01 9.15
N ASP A 341 19.39 6.95 9.93
CA ASP A 341 18.65 7.02 11.19
C ASP A 341 19.43 7.75 12.28
N GLU A 342 20.75 7.61 12.31
CA GLU A 342 21.65 8.43 13.14
C GLU A 342 21.56 9.92 12.77
N LEU A 343 21.63 10.26 11.47
CA LEU A 343 21.49 11.63 11.00
C LEU A 343 20.12 12.21 11.32
N ALA A 344 19.05 11.43 11.14
CA ALA A 344 17.69 11.84 11.49
C ALA A 344 17.53 12.12 12.99
N ARG A 345 18.16 11.31 13.87
CA ARG A 345 18.20 11.57 15.31
C ARG A 345 18.96 12.85 15.65
N ARG A 346 20.11 13.08 15.01
CA ARG A 346 20.94 14.29 15.23
C ARG A 346 20.32 15.56 14.66
N LYS A 347 19.53 15.45 13.59
CA LYS A 347 18.88 16.56 12.90
C LYS A 347 17.41 16.22 12.58
N PRO A 348 16.51 16.27 13.58
CA PRO A 348 15.11 15.87 13.40
C PRO A 348 14.36 16.67 12.33
N HIS A 349 14.78 17.92 12.10
CA HIS A 349 14.22 18.81 11.07
C HIS A 349 14.60 18.40 9.63
N LEU A 350 15.61 17.55 9.43
CA LEU A 350 16.01 17.01 8.12
C LEU A 350 15.50 15.59 7.87
N ASN A 351 14.52 15.12 8.67
CA ASN A 351 14.00 13.77 8.55
C ASN A 351 13.25 13.57 7.21
N LEU A 352 13.87 12.83 6.29
CA LEU A 352 13.43 12.57 4.91
C LEU A 352 12.10 11.79 4.80
N HIS A 353 11.52 11.32 5.91
CA HIS A 353 10.17 10.76 5.90
C HIS A 353 9.07 11.84 5.75
N ARG A 354 9.41 13.13 5.92
CA ARG A 354 8.60 14.31 5.52
C ARG A 354 9.55 15.45 5.08
N PRO A 355 10.01 15.49 3.82
CA PRO A 355 10.85 16.58 3.38
C PRO A 355 10.05 17.89 3.33
N ASP A 356 10.53 18.93 4.01
CA ASP A 356 10.17 20.32 3.73
C ASP A 356 10.94 20.76 2.47
N PRO A 357 10.26 21.03 1.34
CA PRO A 357 10.92 21.37 0.08
C PRO A 357 11.79 22.63 0.16
N ARG A 358 11.54 23.52 1.14
CA ARG A 358 12.30 24.76 1.32
C ARG A 358 13.63 24.53 2.05
N GLN A 359 13.72 23.49 2.88
CA GLN A 359 14.93 23.17 3.66
C GLN A 359 15.96 22.36 2.86
N LEU A 360 15.51 21.56 1.89
CA LEU A 360 16.40 20.82 0.99
C LEU A 360 17.25 21.72 0.08
N LYS A 361 16.75 22.93 -0.24
CA LYS A 361 17.50 23.94 -1.03
C LYS A 361 18.59 24.66 -0.24
N THR A 362 18.50 24.72 1.09
CA THR A 362 19.45 25.45 1.95
C THR A 362 20.49 24.54 2.62
N SER A 363 20.32 23.22 2.57
CA SER A 363 21.19 22.26 3.28
C SER A 363 22.41 21.75 2.49
N LEU A 364 22.60 22.15 1.25
CA LEU A 364 23.81 21.83 0.47
C LEU A 364 24.75 23.05 0.50
N PRO A 365 25.93 22.96 1.14
CA PRO A 365 26.92 24.03 1.05
C PRO A 365 27.47 24.09 -0.36
N SER A 366 27.54 25.29 -0.94
CA SER A 366 28.10 25.56 -2.26
C SER A 366 29.63 25.41 -2.34
N ASP A 367 30.33 25.19 -1.23
CA ASP A 367 31.79 25.07 -1.21
C ASP A 367 32.25 24.02 -0.18
N GLY A 368 33.00 23.00 -0.65
CA GLY A 368 33.84 22.17 0.22
C GLY A 368 33.58 20.66 0.31
N ALA A 369 33.05 19.98 -0.72
CA ALA A 369 33.05 18.51 -0.75
C ALA A 369 34.33 17.94 -1.40
N PRO A 370 35.01 16.94 -0.81
CA PRO A 370 36.19 16.32 -1.42
C PRO A 370 35.78 15.55 -2.70
N LYS A 371 36.47 15.82 -3.80
CA LYS A 371 36.32 15.08 -5.06
C LYS A 371 36.84 13.66 -4.88
N TRP A 372 35.97 12.67 -5.04
CA TRP A 372 36.36 11.26 -5.05
C TRP A 372 36.72 10.85 -6.48
N THR A 373 38.00 10.68 -6.76
CA THR A 373 38.50 10.08 -8.02
C THR A 373 38.81 8.60 -7.82
N ALA A 374 38.74 7.81 -8.90
CA ALA A 374 38.92 6.36 -8.94
C ALA A 374 40.29 5.82 -8.43
N SER A 375 41.17 6.70 -7.95
CA SER A 375 42.50 6.39 -7.43
C SER A 375 42.54 6.02 -5.95
N ASN A 376 41.45 6.18 -5.19
CA ASN A 376 41.45 6.01 -3.73
C ASN A 376 40.78 4.72 -3.21
N TRP A 377 40.73 3.66 -4.02
CA TRP A 377 40.26 2.35 -3.55
C TRP A 377 41.47 1.46 -3.18
N PRO A 378 41.65 1.06 -1.91
CA PRO A 378 42.67 0.08 -1.56
C PRO A 378 42.17 -1.33 -1.95
N GLY A 379 42.81 -1.95 -2.95
CA GLY A 379 42.59 -3.36 -3.29
C GLY A 379 42.25 -3.65 -4.76
N ALA A 380 42.97 -3.05 -5.71
CA ALA A 380 42.97 -3.49 -7.10
C ALA A 380 44.42 -3.67 -7.58
N ALA A 381 44.88 -4.91 -7.59
CA ALA A 381 45.84 -5.43 -8.56
C ALA A 381 45.08 -6.43 -9.44
#